data_AF-A0A2M6ZY99-F1
#
_entry.id   AF-A0A2M6ZY99-F1
#
_cell.length_a   1.000
_cell.length_b   1.000
_cell.length_c   1.000
_cell.angle_alpha   90.00
_cell.angle_beta   90.00
_cell.angle_gamma   90.00
#
_symmetry.space_group_name_H-M   'P 1'
#
loop_
_entity.id
_entity.type
_entity.pdbx_description
1 polymer ?
#
loop_
_entity_poly.entity_id
_entity_poly.type
_entity_poly.pdbx_seq_one_letter_code
_entity_poly.pdbx_strand_id
1 'polypeptide(L)'
;MKNNKWIVIFIIVLSFLYLNPAEAGKKSKPVEVYGGVPIPGVGIAIDASYDARLDNLAPGYRVLNVAIVNESLNIIALDPTKDEWWIKVSGKQKKKKYKLISDLRTEDAKAWNQIPEQVRKMISYPLALPIGGRQVIDLFVAEDVPVEEFTDLIVLLNSVGTTFIIKARQ
;
A
#
# COMPACT_ATOMS: atom_id res chain seq x y z
N MET A 1 -34.78 -39.55 -37.01
CA MET A 1 -34.83 -38.57 -35.88
C MET A 1 -33.67 -38.81 -34.90
N LYS A 2 -32.41 -38.47 -35.25
CA LYS A 2 -31.22 -38.80 -34.44
C LYS A 2 -30.31 -37.61 -34.07
N ASN A 3 -30.71 -36.37 -34.33
CA ASN A 3 -29.83 -35.19 -34.20
C ASN A 3 -30.19 -34.20 -33.07
N ASN A 4 -31.22 -34.48 -32.25
CA ASN A 4 -31.71 -33.49 -31.27
C ASN A 4 -30.92 -33.45 -29.95
N LYS A 5 -30.05 -34.43 -29.67
CA LYS A 5 -29.29 -34.48 -28.41
C LYS A 5 -28.21 -33.38 -28.31
N TRP A 6 -27.60 -33.00 -29.42
CA TRP A 6 -26.58 -31.95 -29.46
C TRP A 6 -27.15 -30.55 -29.26
N ILE A 7 -28.38 -30.32 -29.72
CA ILE A 7 -29.06 -29.03 -29.61
C ILE A 7 -29.39 -28.72 -28.13
N VAL A 8 -29.84 -29.72 -27.37
CA VAL A 8 -30.17 -29.55 -25.94
C VAL A 8 -28.91 -29.25 -25.11
N ILE A 9 -27.80 -29.95 -25.39
CA ILE A 9 -26.52 -29.71 -24.70
C ILE A 9 -26.01 -28.29 -25.02
N PHE A 10 -26.12 -27.85 -26.27
CA PHE A 10 -25.70 -26.52 -26.68
C PHE A 10 -26.50 -25.42 -25.98
N ILE A 11 -27.82 -25.58 -25.83
CA ILE A 11 -28.68 -24.62 -25.13
C ILE A 11 -28.34 -24.55 -23.63
N ILE A 12 -28.04 -25.69 -22.98
CA ILE A 12 -27.67 -25.72 -21.55
C ILE A 12 -26.32 -25.04 -21.32
N VAL A 13 -25.32 -25.29 -22.17
CA VAL A 13 -24.00 -24.63 -22.03
C VAL A 13 -24.12 -23.13 -22.29
N LEU A 14 -24.95 -22.73 -23.26
CA LEU A 14 -25.15 -21.32 -23.58
C LEU A 14 -25.86 -20.57 -22.43
N SER A 15 -26.83 -21.18 -21.74
CA SER A 15 -27.50 -20.55 -20.60
C SER A 15 -26.61 -20.38 -19.37
N PHE A 16 -25.61 -21.26 -19.15
CA PHE A 16 -24.61 -21.06 -18.08
C PHE A 16 -23.68 -19.87 -18.33
N LEU A 17 -23.47 -19.45 -19.59
CA LEU A 17 -22.63 -18.29 -19.92
C LEU A 17 -23.34 -16.95 -19.72
N TYR A 18 -24.68 -16.91 -19.79
CA TYR A 18 -25.46 -15.68 -19.59
C TYR A 18 -25.89 -15.42 -18.14
N LEU A 19 -25.77 -16.42 -17.25
CA LEU A 19 -26.13 -16.28 -15.83
C LEU A 19 -25.03 -15.67 -14.94
N ASN A 20 -23.82 -15.50 -15.47
CA ASN A 20 -22.73 -14.84 -14.77
C ASN A 20 -22.35 -13.56 -15.51
N PRO A 21 -23.06 -12.43 -15.31
CA PRO A 21 -22.51 -11.14 -15.70
C PRO A 21 -21.20 -10.98 -14.91
N ALA A 22 -20.07 -11.07 -15.62
CA ALA A 22 -18.80 -10.64 -15.07
C ALA A 22 -18.91 -9.12 -14.86
N GLU A 23 -19.36 -8.71 -13.67
CA GLU A 23 -19.26 -7.33 -13.24
C GLU A 23 -17.78 -7.00 -13.12
N ALA A 24 -17.22 -6.46 -14.19
CA ALA A 24 -15.91 -5.83 -14.17
C ALA A 24 -16.01 -4.61 -13.24
N GLY A 25 -15.75 -4.83 -11.95
CA GLY A 25 -15.70 -3.79 -10.94
C GLY A 25 -14.85 -2.63 -11.45
N LYS A 26 -15.49 -1.47 -11.64
CA LYS A 26 -14.84 -0.27 -12.15
C LYS A 26 -13.79 0.14 -11.12
N LYS A 27 -12.50 -0.11 -11.40
CA LYS A 27 -11.40 0.24 -10.50
C LYS A 27 -11.53 1.72 -10.12
N SER A 28 -11.58 2.02 -8.82
CA SER A 28 -11.60 3.40 -8.35
C SER A 28 -10.35 4.11 -8.86
N LYS A 29 -10.51 5.32 -9.40
CA LYS A 29 -9.36 6.10 -9.87
C LYS A 29 -8.50 6.47 -8.65
N PRO A 30 -7.17 6.42 -8.74
CA PRO A 30 -6.31 6.88 -7.66
C PRO A 30 -6.59 8.35 -7.33
N VAL A 31 -6.50 8.69 -6.04
CA VAL A 31 -6.64 10.07 -5.56
C VAL A 31 -5.25 10.66 -5.36
N GLU A 32 -4.95 11.77 -6.02
CA GLU A 32 -3.65 12.45 -5.90
C GLU A 32 -3.76 13.64 -4.94
N VAL A 33 -2.84 13.72 -3.97
CA VAL A 33 -2.72 14.84 -3.02
C VAL A 33 -1.25 15.13 -2.70
N TYR A 34 -0.95 16.28 -2.11
CA TYR A 34 0.37 16.56 -1.54
C TYR A 34 0.49 15.99 -0.12
N GLY A 35 1.72 15.66 0.28
CA GLY A 35 2.05 15.20 1.63
C GLY A 35 1.54 16.15 2.72
N GLY A 36 0.95 15.55 3.76
CA GLY A 36 0.39 16.24 4.91
C GLY A 36 -0.88 17.05 4.64
N VAL A 37 -1.48 16.93 3.44
CA VAL A 37 -2.77 17.55 3.12
C VAL A 37 -3.90 16.53 3.34
N PRO A 38 -5.02 16.92 3.98
CA PRO A 38 -6.17 16.04 4.15
C PRO A 38 -6.75 15.61 2.80
N ILE A 39 -6.94 14.30 2.64
CA ILE A 39 -7.49 13.69 1.43
C ILE A 39 -9.02 13.91 1.40
N PRO A 40 -9.56 14.60 0.38
CA PRO A 40 -10.99 14.87 0.28
C PRO A 40 -11.83 13.60 0.29
N GLY A 41 -12.92 13.61 1.04
CA GLY A 41 -13.89 12.51 1.12
C GLY A 41 -13.52 11.37 2.08
N VAL A 42 -12.26 11.26 2.50
CA VAL A 42 -11.81 10.21 3.44
C VAL A 42 -11.37 10.79 4.79
N GLY A 43 -10.86 12.03 4.82
CA GLY A 43 -10.42 12.66 6.07
C GLY A 43 -9.14 12.02 6.62
N ILE A 44 -8.20 11.67 5.74
CA ILE A 44 -6.88 11.13 6.12
C ILE A 44 -5.83 12.07 5.58
N ALA A 45 -4.82 12.43 6.37
CA ALA A 45 -3.61 13.05 5.87
C ALA A 45 -2.45 12.06 5.96
N ILE A 46 -1.68 11.93 4.89
CA ILE A 46 -0.51 11.05 4.81
C ILE A 46 0.69 11.90 4.41
N ASP A 47 1.81 11.71 5.07
CA ASP A 47 3.08 12.34 4.73
C ASP A 47 4.22 11.33 4.87
N ALA A 48 5.27 11.50 4.08
CA ALA A 48 6.42 10.60 4.10
C ALA A 48 7.71 11.41 4.17
N SER A 49 8.63 10.93 5.00
CA SER A 49 9.94 11.53 5.15
C SER A 49 11.00 10.45 5.21
N TYR A 50 12.15 10.74 4.61
CA TYR A 50 13.33 9.92 4.68
C TYR A 50 14.37 10.59 5.59
N ASP A 51 15.02 9.80 6.45
CA ASP A 51 16.10 10.23 7.32
C ASP A 51 17.30 9.29 7.17
N ALA A 52 18.36 9.76 6.50
CA ALA A 52 19.58 8.99 6.26
C ALA A 52 20.28 8.53 7.54
N ARG A 53 19.96 9.11 8.71
CA ARG A 53 20.50 8.62 10.00
C ARG A 53 19.95 7.25 10.39
N LEU A 54 18.83 6.83 9.79
CA LEU A 54 18.24 5.51 9.97
C LEU A 54 18.77 4.49 8.96
N ASP A 55 19.66 4.91 8.05
CA ASP A 55 20.36 3.98 7.16
C ASP A 55 21.18 3.00 8.00
N ASN A 56 21.17 1.73 7.58
CA ASN A 56 21.79 0.61 8.30
C ASN A 56 21.07 0.20 9.60
N LEU A 57 19.88 0.73 9.89
CA LEU A 57 19.07 0.20 11.00
C LEU A 57 18.77 -1.29 10.80
N ALA A 58 18.45 -1.67 9.56
CA ALA A 58 18.29 -3.04 9.11
C ALA A 58 19.21 -3.28 7.90
N PRO A 59 20.17 -4.22 7.96
CA PRO A 59 21.12 -4.42 6.86
C PRO A 59 20.44 -4.79 5.54
N GLY A 60 20.84 -4.11 4.45
CA GLY A 60 20.24 -4.26 3.12
C GLY A 60 18.98 -3.43 2.89
N TYR A 61 18.55 -2.63 3.87
CA TYR A 61 17.35 -1.80 3.79
C TYR A 61 17.59 -0.36 4.27
N ARG A 62 16.82 0.55 3.69
CA ARG A 62 16.60 1.90 4.19
C ARG A 62 15.19 2.03 4.75
N VAL A 63 14.97 3.03 5.60
CA VAL A 63 13.69 3.25 6.27
C VAL A 63 13.05 4.53 5.77
N LEU A 64 11.80 4.44 5.35
CA LEU A 64 10.93 5.57 5.06
C LEU A 64 9.89 5.68 6.17
N ASN A 65 9.87 6.81 6.88
CA ASN A 65 8.87 7.05 7.91
C ASN A 65 7.63 7.67 7.25
N VAL A 66 6.47 7.04 7.47
CA VAL A 66 5.18 7.53 6.97
C VAL A 66 4.31 7.95 8.14
N ALA A 67 4.00 9.24 8.21
CA ALA A 67 3.04 9.76 9.16
C ALA A 67 1.62 9.67 8.57
N ILE A 68 0.69 9.13 9.34
CA ILE A 68 -0.74 9.08 9.00
C ILE A 68 -1.55 9.74 10.11
N VAL A 69 -2.49 10.61 9.72
CA VAL A 69 -3.41 11.31 10.61
C VAL A 69 -4.84 11.03 10.17
N ASN A 70 -5.70 10.68 11.12
CA ASN A 70 -7.12 10.48 10.90
C ASN A 70 -7.91 11.71 11.37
N GLU A 71 -8.35 12.50 10.41
CA GLU A 71 -9.23 13.65 10.61
C GLU A 71 -10.70 13.31 10.29
N SER A 72 -11.00 12.04 10.02
CA SER A 72 -12.34 11.56 9.73
C SER A 72 -13.14 11.34 11.03
N LEU A 73 -14.44 11.07 10.88
CA LEU A 73 -15.32 10.68 11.99
C LEU A 73 -15.36 9.15 12.22
N ASN A 74 -14.53 8.38 11.52
CA ASN A 74 -14.50 6.92 11.58
C ASN A 74 -13.14 6.42 12.06
N ILE A 75 -13.10 5.26 12.72
CA ILE A 75 -11.84 4.54 12.95
C ILE A 75 -11.42 3.90 11.63
N ILE A 76 -10.16 4.08 11.23
CA ILE A 76 -9.63 3.47 10.01
C ILE A 76 -8.92 2.19 10.40
N ALA A 77 -9.41 1.05 9.92
CA ALA A 77 -8.69 -0.21 10.04
C ALA A 77 -7.47 -0.21 9.12
N LEU A 78 -6.35 -0.74 9.61
CA LEU A 78 -5.11 -0.89 8.85
C LEU A 78 -4.72 -2.37 8.91
N ASP A 79 -4.27 -2.91 7.78
CA ASP A 79 -3.99 -4.34 7.63
C ASP A 79 -2.63 -4.51 6.94
N PRO A 80 -1.56 -4.88 7.67
CA PRO A 80 -0.23 -4.98 7.08
C PRO A 80 -0.12 -6.04 5.98
N THR A 81 -1.09 -6.97 5.89
CA THR A 81 -1.12 -8.04 4.89
C THR A 81 -1.87 -7.66 3.61
N LYS A 82 -2.71 -6.62 3.66
CA LYS A 82 -3.55 -6.17 2.53
C LYS A 82 -3.27 -4.75 2.09
N ASP A 83 -2.76 -3.92 2.99
CA ASP A 83 -2.30 -2.59 2.65
C ASP A 83 -0.99 -2.71 1.89
N GLU A 84 -0.90 -1.99 0.78
CA GLU A 84 0.27 -2.03 -0.09
C GLU A 84 0.88 -0.64 -0.21
N TRP A 85 2.21 -0.59 -0.16
CA TRP A 85 2.98 0.63 -0.11
C TRP A 85 4.06 0.60 -1.19
N TRP A 86 4.22 1.70 -1.93
CA TRP A 86 5.28 1.86 -2.93
C TRP A 86 5.78 3.28 -2.95
N ILE A 87 7.01 3.46 -3.43
CA ILE A 87 7.52 4.76 -3.83
C ILE A 87 7.81 4.81 -5.31
N LYS A 88 7.80 6.03 -5.85
CA LYS A 88 8.32 6.35 -7.17
C LYS A 88 9.44 7.37 -6.99
N VAL A 89 10.52 7.20 -7.74
CA VAL A 89 11.72 8.06 -7.66
C VAL A 89 11.92 8.88 -8.93
N SER A 90 12.38 10.13 -8.78
CA SER A 90 12.75 11.01 -9.88
C SER A 90 14.14 10.68 -10.42
N GLY A 91 14.23 9.70 -11.31
CA GLY A 91 15.51 9.35 -11.95
C GLY A 91 15.37 9.06 -13.45
N LYS A 92 16.45 8.56 -14.08
CA LYS A 92 16.39 8.05 -15.48
C LYS A 92 15.32 6.96 -15.66
N GLN A 93 14.89 6.32 -14.56
CA GLN A 93 13.81 5.35 -14.49
C GLN A 93 12.51 5.95 -13.93
N LYS A 94 12.11 7.15 -14.39
CA LYS A 94 10.92 7.98 -13.99
C LYS A 94 9.56 7.27 -13.84
N LYS A 95 9.45 5.97 -14.14
CA LYS A 95 8.22 5.17 -14.06
C LYS A 95 8.32 3.93 -13.18
N LYS A 96 9.50 3.61 -12.62
CA LYS A 96 9.65 2.43 -11.77
C LYS A 96 9.06 2.71 -10.39
N LYS A 97 8.14 1.85 -9.97
CA LYS A 97 7.64 1.81 -8.60
C LYS A 97 8.47 0.78 -7.84
N TYR A 98 8.81 1.11 -6.60
CA TYR A 98 9.53 0.22 -5.69
C TYR A 98 8.60 -0.11 -4.54
N LYS A 99 8.40 -1.41 -4.29
CA LYS A 99 7.55 -1.87 -3.19
C LYS A 99 8.25 -1.59 -1.87
N LEU A 100 7.50 -1.04 -0.92
CA LEU A 100 7.91 -0.91 0.47
C LEU A 100 7.42 -2.12 1.27
N ILE A 101 8.16 -2.47 2.30
CA ILE A 101 7.87 -3.59 3.20
C ILE A 101 7.36 -3.01 4.53
N SER A 102 6.14 -3.40 4.91
CA SER A 102 5.51 -3.04 6.19
C SER A 102 5.84 -4.02 7.32
N ASP A 103 6.20 -5.27 6.99
CA ASP A 103 6.55 -6.31 7.96
C ASP A 103 7.86 -7.02 7.59
N LEU A 104 8.97 -6.38 7.95
CA LEU A 104 10.30 -6.95 7.71
C LEU A 104 10.54 -8.25 8.51
N ARG A 105 9.82 -8.47 9.62
CA ARG A 105 9.98 -9.69 10.42
C ARG A 105 9.61 -10.94 9.62
N THR A 106 8.54 -10.85 8.84
CA THR A 106 8.04 -11.95 8.03
C THR A 106 8.78 -12.05 6.70
N GLU A 107 9.07 -10.93 6.05
CA GLU A 107 9.72 -10.89 4.73
C GLU A 107 11.23 -11.21 4.78
N ASP A 108 11.94 -10.72 5.80
CA ASP A 108 13.38 -10.96 5.98
C ASP A 108 13.74 -11.07 7.48
N ALA A 109 13.42 -12.22 8.07
CA ALA A 109 13.70 -12.50 9.47
C ALA A 109 15.20 -12.35 9.83
N LYS A 110 16.12 -12.53 8.87
CA LYS A 110 17.55 -12.40 9.12
C LYS A 110 17.93 -10.94 9.33
N ALA A 111 17.52 -10.04 8.43
CA ALA A 111 17.72 -8.60 8.58
C ALA A 111 17.00 -8.08 9.83
N TRP A 112 15.75 -8.53 10.07
CA TRP A 112 14.99 -8.16 11.27
C TRP A 112 15.71 -8.51 12.56
N ASN A 113 16.33 -9.69 12.66
CA ASN A 113 17.03 -10.11 13.87
C ASN A 113 18.32 -9.36 14.16
N GLN A 114 18.82 -8.59 13.19
CA GLN A 114 20.01 -7.75 13.35
C GLN A 114 19.68 -6.35 13.89
N ILE A 115 18.41 -5.94 13.85
CA ILE A 115 17.96 -4.68 14.43
C ILE A 115 18.08 -4.75 15.97
N PRO A 116 18.60 -3.70 16.65
CA PRO A 116 18.66 -3.66 18.11
C PRO A 116 17.30 -3.93 18.77
N GLU A 117 17.27 -4.75 19.81
CA GLU A 117 16.02 -5.21 20.45
C GLU A 117 15.11 -4.05 20.89
N GLN A 118 15.70 -2.98 21.43
CA GLN A 118 14.97 -1.79 21.84
C GLN A 118 14.22 -1.13 20.68
N VAL A 119 14.84 -1.10 19.49
CA VAL A 119 14.24 -0.52 18.29
C VAL A 119 13.19 -1.45 17.69
N ARG A 120 13.42 -2.77 17.68
CA ARG A 120 12.41 -3.76 17.23
C ARG A 120 11.09 -3.69 17.97
N LYS A 121 11.11 -3.25 19.24
CA LYS A 121 9.90 -3.06 20.06
C LYS A 121 9.13 -1.79 19.68
N MET A 122 9.79 -0.83 19.04
CA MET A 122 9.18 0.43 18.58
C MET A 122 8.61 0.30 17.17
N ILE A 123 9.25 -0.51 16.32
CA ILE A 123 8.80 -0.75 14.95
C ILE A 123 7.58 -1.66 14.97
N SER A 124 6.44 -1.11 14.59
CA SER A 124 5.20 -1.87 14.44
C SER A 124 4.29 -1.22 13.41
N TYR A 125 3.48 -2.05 12.75
CA TYR A 125 2.40 -1.57 11.90
C TYR A 125 1.13 -1.41 12.74
N PRO A 126 0.53 -0.20 12.83
CA PRO A 126 -0.71 -0.01 13.58
C PRO A 126 -1.85 -0.79 12.91
N LEU A 127 -2.72 -1.43 13.70
CA LEU A 127 -3.88 -2.17 13.19
C LEU A 127 -5.14 -1.30 13.04
N ALA A 128 -5.13 -0.13 13.67
CA ALA A 128 -6.21 0.84 13.58
C ALA A 128 -5.68 2.25 13.83
N LEU A 129 -6.31 3.22 13.19
CA LEU A 129 -6.07 4.64 13.40
C LEU A 129 -7.33 5.27 14.01
N PRO A 130 -7.32 5.62 15.31
CA PRO A 130 -8.49 6.18 15.99
C PRO A 130 -8.85 7.56 15.44
N ILE A 131 -10.05 8.03 15.74
CA ILE A 131 -10.52 9.39 15.38
C ILE A 131 -9.60 10.44 16.00
N GLY A 132 -9.09 11.36 15.19
CA GLY A 132 -8.08 12.35 15.62
C GLY A 132 -6.69 11.76 15.88
N GLY A 133 -6.51 10.46 15.63
CA GLY A 133 -5.28 9.73 15.89
C GLY A 133 -4.17 10.07 14.91
N ARG A 134 -2.93 10.00 15.41
CA ARG A 134 -1.71 10.10 14.61
C ARG A 134 -0.83 8.89 14.86
N GLN A 135 -0.32 8.29 13.80
CA GLN A 135 0.64 7.19 13.87
C GLN A 135 1.79 7.45 12.89
N VAL A 136 2.96 6.86 13.18
CA VAL A 136 4.10 6.81 12.27
C VAL A 136 4.37 5.34 11.97
N ILE A 137 4.53 5.03 10.70
CA ILE A 137 4.81 3.69 10.18
C ILE A 137 6.21 3.70 9.60
N ASP A 138 7.06 2.78 10.07
CA ASP A 138 8.38 2.57 9.51
C ASP A 138 8.29 1.55 8.38
N LEU A 139 8.52 2.01 7.15
CA LEU A 139 8.47 1.16 5.96
C LEU A 139 9.89 0.93 5.44
N PHE A 140 10.20 -0.31 5.08
CA PHE A 140 11.52 -0.69 4.60
C PHE A 140 11.57 -0.74 3.08
N VAL A 141 12.71 -0.37 2.52
CA VAL A 141 12.97 -0.43 1.08
C VAL A 141 14.40 -0.90 0.85
N ALA A 142 14.63 -1.62 -0.25
CA ALA A 142 15.96 -2.13 -0.56
C ALA A 142 17.00 -0.99 -0.66
N GLU A 143 18.20 -1.25 -0.18
CA GLU A 143 19.29 -0.26 -0.07
C GLU A 143 19.75 0.33 -1.40
N ASP A 144 19.55 -0.38 -2.51
CA ASP A 144 19.89 0.05 -3.87
C ASP A 144 18.90 1.07 -4.46
N VAL A 145 17.77 1.32 -3.77
CA VAL A 145 16.76 2.28 -4.19
C VAL A 145 17.19 3.70 -3.76
N PRO A 146 17.19 4.69 -4.66
CA PRO A 146 17.53 6.08 -4.33
C PRO A 146 16.35 6.75 -3.62
N VAL A 147 16.14 6.41 -2.35
CA VAL A 147 15.01 6.90 -1.55
C VAL A 147 15.02 8.42 -1.44
N GLU A 148 16.19 9.05 -1.44
CA GLU A 148 16.34 10.51 -1.40
C GLU A 148 15.63 11.23 -2.56
N GLU A 149 15.48 10.53 -3.70
CA GLU A 149 14.89 11.07 -4.92
C GLU A 149 13.40 10.70 -5.05
N PHE A 150 12.75 10.20 -4.00
CA PHE A 150 11.33 9.82 -4.11
C PHE A 150 10.43 11.04 -4.35
N THR A 151 9.50 10.93 -5.30
CA THR A 151 8.52 11.99 -5.62
C THR A 151 7.11 11.65 -5.17
N ASP A 152 6.76 10.37 -5.22
CA ASP A 152 5.40 9.91 -4.94
C ASP A 152 5.49 8.75 -3.95
N LEU A 153 4.78 8.83 -2.83
CA LEU A 153 4.37 7.67 -2.05
C LEU A 153 3.01 7.22 -2.57
N ILE A 154 2.89 5.94 -2.93
CA ILE A 154 1.66 5.32 -3.42
C ILE A 154 1.22 4.34 -2.35
N VAL A 155 -0.02 4.45 -1.91
CA VAL A 155 -0.58 3.58 -0.87
C VAL A 155 -1.95 3.08 -1.27
N LEU A 156 -2.16 1.77 -1.16
CA LEU A 156 -3.47 1.14 -1.21
C LEU A 156 -3.86 0.82 0.23
N LEU A 157 -4.87 1.51 0.75
CA LEU A 157 -5.48 1.16 2.04
C LEU A 157 -6.68 0.28 1.77
N ASN A 158 -6.61 -0.99 2.17
CA ASN A 158 -7.64 -1.97 1.87
C ASN A 158 -8.98 -1.60 2.53
N SER A 159 -8.94 -1.04 3.74
CA SER A 159 -10.14 -0.60 4.47
C SER A 159 -10.91 0.53 3.77
N VAL A 160 -10.22 1.35 2.98
CA VAL A 160 -10.84 2.45 2.22
C VAL A 160 -11.18 2.03 0.78
N GLY A 161 -10.56 0.95 0.28
CA GLY A 161 -10.82 0.43 -1.06
C GLY A 161 -10.34 1.36 -2.18
N THR A 162 -9.30 2.16 -1.91
CA THR A 162 -8.74 3.08 -2.91
C THR A 162 -7.23 3.25 -2.78
N THR A 163 -6.61 3.68 -3.89
CA THR A 163 -5.20 4.01 -3.96
C THR A 163 -5.02 5.52 -3.85
N PHE A 164 -4.13 5.94 -2.96
CA PHE A 164 -3.69 7.31 -2.82
C PHE A 164 -2.29 7.50 -3.40
N ILE A 165 -2.08 8.62 -4.09
CA ILE A 165 -0.78 9.05 -4.58
C ILE A 165 -0.45 10.34 -3.84
N ILE A 166 0.48 10.23 -2.90
CA ILE A 166 0.94 11.30 -2.02
C ILE A 166 2.22 11.87 -2.60
N LYS A 167 2.15 13.09 -3.12
CA LYS A 167 3.32 13.80 -3.67
C LYS A 167 4.19 14.29 -2.53
N ALA A 168 5.46 13.91 -2.53
CA ALA A 168 6.46 14.40 -1.59
C ALA A 168 6.55 15.93 -1.69
N ARG A 169 6.71 16.61 -0.54
CA ARG A 169 7.01 18.04 -0.54
C ARG A 169 8.46 18.22 -0.98
N GLN A 170 8.66 18.91 -2.10
CA GLN A 170 9.98 19.36 -2.55
C GLN A 170 10.45 20.57 -1.75
#